data_AF-A0A486XGX7-F1
#
_entry.id   AF-A0A486XGX7-F1
#
_cell.length_a   1.000
_cell.length_b   1.000
_cell.length_c   1.000
_cell.angle_alpha   90.00
_cell.angle_beta   90.00
_cell.angle_gamma   90.00
#
_symmetry.space_group_name_H-M   'P 1'
#
loop_
_entity.id
_entity.type
_entity.pdbx_description
1 polymer ?
#
loop_
_entity_poly.entity_id
_entity_poly.type
_entity_poly.pdbx_seq_one_letter_code
_entity_poly.pdbx_strand_id
1 'polypeptide(L)' 'MQQKVLVDFGNKLREIRKEKNLSQEELAGLAGIDRSYMGHIERGEKNVTLTKIYQIANALGVEAYSLLQN' A
#
# COMPACT_ATOMS: atom_id res chain seq x y z
N MET A 1 -9.32 -9.64 14.40
CA MET A 1 -9.02 -10.40 13.16
C MET A 1 -8.91 -9.49 11.94
N GLN A 2 -9.96 -8.75 11.55
CA GLN A 2 -9.89 -7.80 10.41
C GLN A 2 -8.83 -6.70 10.59
N GLN A 3 -8.69 -6.14 11.79
CA GLN A 3 -7.72 -5.07 12.04
C GLN A 3 -6.26 -5.52 11.88
N LYS A 4 -5.93 -6.79 12.21
CA LYS A 4 -4.58 -7.33 12.04
C LYS A 4 -4.20 -7.40 10.56
N VAL A 5 -5.09 -7.92 9.71
CA VAL A 5 -4.87 -8.02 8.26
C VAL A 5 -4.58 -6.66 7.63
N LEU A 6 -5.31 -5.61 8.03
CA LEU A 6 -5.08 -4.25 7.51
C LEU A 6 -3.73 -3.67 7.95
N VAL A 7 -3.34 -3.90 9.19
CA VAL A 7 -2.04 -3.45 9.73
C VAL A 7 -0.89 -4.19 9.05
N ASP A 8 -1.00 -5.50 8.88
CA ASP A 8 0.02 -6.33 8.23
C ASP A 8 0.21 -5.93 6.77
N PHE A 9 -0.90 -5.76 6.02
CA PHE A 9 -0.89 -5.22 4.67
C PHE A 9 -0.22 -3.83 4.62
N GLY A 10 -0.64 -2.92 5.50
CA GLY A 10 -0.10 -1.56 5.55
C GLY A 10 1.39 -1.51 5.85
N ASN A 11 1.87 -2.41 6.71
CA ASN A 11 3.29 -2.56 7.02
C ASN A 11 4.08 -3.10 5.82
N LYS A 12 3.58 -4.14 5.14
CA LYS A 12 4.25 -4.69 3.95
C LYS A 12 4.32 -3.67 2.81
N LEU A 13 3.24 -2.92 2.59
CA LEU A 13 3.23 -1.81 1.64
C LEU A 13 4.30 -0.76 1.98
N ARG A 14 4.38 -0.35 3.25
CA ARG A 14 5.36 0.64 3.72
C ARG A 14 6.81 0.14 3.54
N GLU A 15 7.05 -1.13 3.82
CA GLU A 15 8.36 -1.78 3.66
C GLU A 15 8.83 -1.68 2.20
N ILE A 16 8.04 -2.20 1.25
CA ILE A 16 8.39 -2.19 -0.18
C ILE A 16 8.55 -0.75 -0.69
N ARG A 17 7.66 0.16 -0.28
CA ARG A 17 7.77 1.58 -0.67
C ARG A 17 9.12 2.18 -0.24
N LYS A 18 9.56 1.90 0.99
CA LYS A 18 10.84 2.39 1.51
C LYS A 18 12.03 1.75 0.79
N GLU A 19 11.97 0.46 0.44
CA GLU A 19 12.99 -0.20 -0.38
C GLU A 19 13.14 0.45 -1.76
N LYS A 20 12.04 0.97 -2.30
CA LYS A 20 12.03 1.75 -3.56
C LYS A 20 12.44 3.21 -3.39
N ASN A 21 12.80 3.65 -2.18
CA ASN A 21 13.14 5.05 -1.83
C ASN A 21 12.03 6.06 -2.15
N LEU A 22 10.76 5.65 -2.10
CA LEU A 22 9.63 6.51 -2.37
C LEU A 22 9.05 7.08 -1.07
N SER A 23 8.69 8.36 -1.07
CA SER A 23 7.79 8.96 -0.08
C SER A 23 6.34 8.52 -0.31
N GLN A 24 5.47 8.77 0.68
CA GLN A 24 4.03 8.51 0.51
C GLN A 24 3.43 9.40 -0.60
N GLU A 25 3.91 10.63 -0.76
CA GLU A 25 3.48 11.55 -1.81
C GLU A 25 3.85 11.01 -3.19
N GLU A 26 5.10 10.57 -3.38
CA GLU A 26 5.56 10.03 -4.65
C GLU A 26 4.80 8.76 -5.03
N LEU A 27 4.63 7.81 -4.10
CA LEU A 27 3.87 6.60 -4.40
C LEU A 27 2.38 6.91 -4.66
N ALA A 28 1.79 7.85 -3.92
CA ALA A 28 0.40 8.24 -4.14
C ALA A 28 0.21 8.86 -5.54
N GLY A 29 1.14 9.72 -5.96
CA GLY A 29 1.17 10.28 -7.31
C GLY A 29 1.30 9.20 -8.39
N LEU A 30 2.27 8.28 -8.25
CA LEU A 30 2.47 7.16 -9.18
C LEU A 30 1.24 6.24 -9.24
N ALA A 31 0.62 5.98 -8.09
CA ALA A 31 -0.56 5.14 -7.99
C ALA A 31 -1.85 5.91 -8.33
N GLY A 32 -1.83 7.21 -8.64
CA GLY A 32 -3.04 7.98 -8.92
C GLY A 32 -4.06 7.93 -7.77
N ILE A 33 -3.61 8.02 -6.53
CA ILE A 33 -4.45 8.08 -5.34
C ILE A 33 -4.08 9.28 -4.46
N ASP A 34 -4.97 9.66 -3.55
CA ASP A 34 -4.69 10.71 -2.59
C ASP A 34 -3.61 10.30 -1.58
N ARG A 35 -2.68 11.22 -1.26
CA ARG A 35 -1.58 10.96 -0.32
C ARG A 35 -2.09 10.66 1.09
N SER A 36 -3.14 11.33 1.56
CA SER A 36 -3.73 10.98 2.87
C SER A 36 -4.31 9.57 2.86
N TYR A 37 -4.96 9.16 1.75
CA TYR A 37 -5.44 7.79 1.58
C TYR A 37 -4.30 6.77 1.60
N MET A 38 -3.19 7.04 0.90
CA MET A 38 -1.96 6.23 1.01
C MET A 38 -1.50 6.07 2.47
N GLY A 39 -1.43 7.18 3.21
CA GLY A 39 -1.05 7.16 4.62
C GLY A 39 -2.02 6.35 5.49
N HIS A 40 -3.32 6.46 5.25
CA HIS A 40 -4.34 5.67 5.96
C HIS A 40 -4.20 4.17 5.69
N ILE A 41 -3.91 3.78 4.45
CA ILE A 41 -3.67 2.38 4.08
C ILE A 41 -2.45 1.84 4.84
N GLU A 42 -1.32 2.56 4.83
CA GLU A 42 -0.11 2.08 5.52
C GLU A 42 -0.25 1.99 7.04
N ARG A 43 -1.19 2.72 7.64
CA ARG A 43 -1.50 2.61 9.08
C ARG A 43 -2.60 1.59 9.38
N GLY A 44 -3.14 0.91 8.36
CA GLY A 44 -4.23 -0.05 8.52
C GLY A 44 -5.57 0.58 8.88
N GLU A 45 -5.74 1.89 8.65
CA GLU A 45 -6.94 2.67 9.02
C GLU A 45 -8.05 2.59 7.96
N LYS A 46 -7.72 2.13 6.75
CA LYS A 46 -8.67 1.95 5.64
C LYS A 46 -8.55 0.57 5.04
N ASN A 47 -9.70 -0.05 4.81
CA ASN A 47 -9.80 -1.25 3.98
C ASN A 47 -9.63 -0.85 2.51
N VAL A 48 -8.54 -1.28 1.90
CA VAL A 48 -8.21 -0.99 0.51
C VAL A 48 -8.94 -1.98 -0.40
N THR A 49 -9.48 -1.49 -1.52
CA THR A 49 -10.16 -2.37 -2.48
C THR A 49 -9.13 -3.16 -3.29
N LEU A 50 -9.54 -4.32 -3.83
CA LEU A 50 -8.68 -5.14 -4.69
C LEU A 50 -8.12 -4.34 -5.88
N THR A 51 -8.96 -3.50 -6.52
CA THR A 51 -8.53 -2.63 -7.63
C THR A 51 -7.41 -1.67 -7.22
N LYS A 52 -7.45 -1.12 -6.01
CA LYS A 52 -6.40 -0.24 -5.48
C LYS A 52 -5.15 -1.00 -5.11
N ILE A 53 -5.24 -2.25 -4.65
CA ILE A 53 -4.07 -3.11 -4.43
C ILE A 53 -3.30 -3.31 -5.74
N TYR A 54 -3.99 -3.67 -6.84
CA TYR A 54 -3.34 -3.80 -8.15
C TYR A 54 -2.74 -2.47 -8.65
N GLN A 55 -3.45 -1.37 -8.46
CA GLN A 55 -2.96 -0.04 -8.84
C GLN A 55 -1.67 0.33 -8.10
N ILE A 56 -1.61 0.08 -6.79
CA ILE A 56 -0.43 0.34 -5.96
C ILE A 56 0.72 -0.62 -6.31
N ALA A 57 0.43 -1.89 -6.54
CA ALA A 57 1.43 -2.88 -6.95
C ALA A 57 2.09 -2.51 -8.28
N ASN A 58 1.29 -2.08 -9.27
CA ASN A 58 1.79 -1.57 -10.54
C ASN A 58 2.68 -0.33 -10.35
N ALA A 59 2.29 0.61 -9.49
CA ALA A 59 3.09 1.80 -9.18
C ALA A 59 4.43 1.47 -8.49
N LEU A 60 4.49 0.39 -7.71
CA LEU A 60 5.71 -0.12 -7.08
C LEU A 60 6.56 -0.99 -8.03
N GLY A 61 5.99 -1.42 -9.16
CA GLY A 61 6.60 -2.39 -10.07
C GLY A 61 6.80 -3.76 -9.40
N VAL A 62 5.80 -4.24 -8.68
CA VAL A 62 5.78 -5.56 -8.02
C VAL A 62 4.48 -6.28 -8.31
N GLU A 63 4.48 -7.60 -8.12
CA GLU A 63 3.25 -8.39 -8.20
C GLU A 63 2.35 -8.12 -7.00
N ALA A 64 1.03 -8.06 -7.22
CA ALA A 64 0.06 -7.70 -6.18
C ALA A 64 0.12 -8.61 -4.94
N TYR A 65 0.42 -9.90 -5.10
CA TYR A 65 0.56 -10.83 -3.98
C TYR A 65 1.74 -10.49 -3.07
N SER A 66 2.72 -9.72 -3.54
CA SER A 66 3.89 -9.29 -2.75
C SER A 66 3.49 -8.30 -1.64
N LEU A 67 2.32 -7.68 -1.75
CA LEU A 67 1.73 -6.80 -0.75
C LEU A 67 0.94 -7.56 0.34
N LEU A 68 0.69 -8.86 0.14
CA LEU A 68 -0.08 -9.69 1.06
C LEU A 68 0.84 -10.42 2.04
N GLN A 69 0.34 -10.67 3.25
CA GLN A 69 1.00 -11.47 4.28
C GLN A 69 0.04 -12.57 4.76
N ASN A 70 0.60 -13.71 5.20
CA ASN A 70 -0.14 -14.84 5.77
C ASN A 70 -0.55 -14.58 7.22
#